data_AF-N8WUW9-F1
#
_entry.id   AF-N8WUW9-F1
#
_cell.length_a   1.000
_cell.length_b   1.000
_cell.length_c   1.000
_cell.angle_alpha   90.00
_cell.angle_beta   90.00
_cell.angle_gamma   90.00
#
_symmetry.space_group_name_H-M   'P 1'
#
loop_
_entity.id
_entity.type
_entity.pdbx_description
1 polymer ?
#
loop_
_entity_poly.entity_id
_entity_poly.type
_entity_poly.pdbx_seq_one_letter_code
_entity_poly.pdbx_strand_id
1 'polypeptide(L)'
;MKSSAYKLAPFLQILIEKAKPFFKKPRIISAFFFNIDVETMIRNDWTRDEIQALYDQPLMDLLFQAQQIHREHFDANTVQVSTLLSIKTGRCPEDCKYCSQSAHYDTDLEIEKRVEVQKAIAEAKQAKESGSTRFCMGAAWRNPHERDMPYVLELIQEVKKLGMETCMTLGMLNASQAERLKDAGLDYYNHNLDTSREYYANVISTRTFDDRLNTLDHVRSAGINVCSGGIVGLGEGKQDRVGLLFELATMPIHPESVPINMLVPIEGTPLADVEKLDVIDWIRTIAVARIIMPKSYIRLSAGRESLSDSDQALAFMAGANSLFSGDKLLTAPNSGEGKDKALFAKLGLKAETPKKTGRELAMDAMQPA
;
A
#
# COMPACT_ATOMS: atom_id res chain seq x y z
N MET A 1 11.87 -48.68 14.09
CA MET A 1 11.18 -49.22 15.30
C MET A 1 11.74 -48.46 16.50
N LYS A 2 11.02 -47.73 17.35
CA LYS A 2 9.59 -47.70 17.73
C LYS A 2 9.20 -46.24 18.03
N SER A 3 7.99 -45.83 17.66
CA SER A 3 7.36 -44.61 18.17
C SER A 3 6.83 -44.85 19.59
N SER A 4 6.91 -43.82 20.44
CA SER A 4 6.26 -43.78 21.75
C SER A 4 4.92 -43.06 21.59
N ALA A 5 3.83 -43.79 21.76
CA ALA A 5 2.48 -43.25 21.85
C ALA A 5 2.21 -42.80 23.29
N TYR A 6 1.90 -41.51 23.49
CA TYR A 6 1.43 -40.99 24.77
C TYR A 6 0.01 -41.51 25.02
N LYS A 7 -0.17 -42.25 26.12
CA LYS A 7 -1.47 -42.73 26.62
C LYS A 7 -2.31 -41.54 27.10
N LEU A 8 -3.51 -41.38 26.55
CA LEU A 8 -4.54 -40.49 27.07
C LEU A 8 -4.96 -40.94 28.48
N ALA A 9 -5.09 -39.95 29.38
CA ALA A 9 -5.39 -40.18 30.79
C ALA A 9 -6.80 -40.82 30.99
N PRO A 10 -6.96 -41.71 31.98
CA PRO A 10 -8.15 -42.55 32.18
C PRO A 10 -9.48 -41.81 32.43
N PHE A 11 -9.44 -40.49 32.61
CA PHE A 11 -10.65 -39.67 32.79
C PHE A 11 -11.47 -39.48 31.50
N LEU A 12 -10.80 -39.46 30.34
CA LEU A 12 -11.45 -39.25 29.04
C LEU A 12 -12.23 -40.49 28.57
N GLN A 13 -11.75 -41.68 28.93
CA GLN A 13 -12.40 -42.96 28.59
C GLN A 13 -13.77 -43.11 29.28
N ILE A 14 -13.87 -42.63 30.53
CA ILE A 14 -15.09 -42.73 31.36
C ILE A 14 -16.20 -41.81 30.82
N LEU A 15 -15.85 -40.63 30.29
CA LEU A 15 -16.79 -39.70 29.66
C LEU A 15 -17.38 -40.28 28.37
N ILE A 16 -16.56 -40.95 27.56
CA ILE A 16 -16.97 -41.57 26.30
C ILE A 16 -17.91 -42.76 26.56
N GLU A 17 -17.64 -43.59 27.58
CA GLU A 17 -18.50 -44.73 27.89
C GLU A 17 -19.85 -44.34 28.49
N LYS A 18 -19.91 -43.26 29.29
CA LYS A 18 -21.17 -42.76 29.85
C LYS A 18 -22.07 -42.07 28.82
N ALA A 19 -21.54 -41.63 27.67
CA ALA A 19 -22.31 -40.97 26.61
C ALA A 19 -22.94 -41.94 25.58
N LYS A 20 -22.51 -43.22 25.56
CA LYS A 20 -23.00 -44.24 24.61
C LYS A 20 -24.53 -44.50 24.61
N PRO A 21 -25.31 -44.31 25.70
CA PRO A 21 -26.75 -44.62 25.65
C PRO A 21 -27.61 -43.57 24.94
N PHE A 22 -27.08 -42.36 24.68
CA PHE A 22 -27.89 -41.22 24.21
C PHE A 22 -28.04 -41.11 22.69
N PHE A 23 -27.35 -41.95 21.89
CA PHE A 23 -27.42 -41.90 20.43
C PHE A 23 -28.10 -43.13 19.84
N LYS A 24 -29.43 -43.11 19.80
CA LYS A 24 -30.23 -44.00 18.92
C LYS A 24 -30.74 -43.18 17.73
N LYS A 25 -30.24 -43.57 16.55
CA LYS A 25 -30.55 -43.17 15.15
C LYS A 25 -29.68 -42.06 14.53
N PRO A 26 -29.26 -42.24 13.26
CA PRO A 26 -28.26 -41.39 12.63
C PRO A 26 -28.95 -40.23 11.91
N ARG A 27 -28.77 -39.02 12.42
CA ARG A 27 -28.88 -37.80 11.63
C ARG A 27 -27.77 -36.86 12.05
N ILE A 28 -26.96 -36.50 11.05
CA ILE A 28 -26.30 -35.20 10.87
C ILE A 28 -25.77 -34.63 12.17
N ILE A 29 -24.48 -34.84 12.47
CA ILE A 29 -23.60 -33.90 13.17
C ILE A 29 -22.18 -34.50 13.07
N SER A 30 -21.20 -33.64 12.80
CA SER A 30 -19.75 -33.89 12.83
C SER A 30 -19.08 -34.30 11.52
N ALA A 31 -19.16 -33.40 10.53
CA ALA A 31 -18.09 -33.14 9.56
C ALA A 31 -18.13 -31.67 9.06
N PHE A 32 -18.55 -30.74 9.91
CA PHE A 32 -18.68 -29.30 9.61
C PHE A 32 -17.67 -28.45 10.41
N PHE A 33 -16.51 -29.02 10.71
CA PHE A 33 -15.33 -28.20 11.01
C PHE A 33 -14.61 -27.99 9.69
N PHE A 34 -14.85 -26.81 9.14
CA PHE A 34 -14.33 -26.26 7.90
C PHE A 34 -12.82 -26.53 7.74
N ASN A 35 -12.47 -27.58 7.01
CA ASN A 35 -11.40 -27.49 6.01
C ASN A 35 -12.08 -26.96 4.74
N ILE A 36 -12.44 -25.68 4.75
CA ILE A 36 -12.48 -24.96 3.48
C ILE A 36 -11.01 -24.72 3.15
N ASP A 37 -10.57 -25.23 2.02
CA ASP A 37 -9.33 -24.79 1.37
C ASP A 37 -9.39 -23.26 1.26
N VAL A 38 -8.77 -22.54 2.20
CA VAL A 38 -8.72 -21.07 2.19
C VAL A 38 -7.63 -20.61 1.21
N GLU A 39 -7.72 -21.07 -0.04
CA GLU A 39 -7.63 -20.11 -1.12
C GLU A 39 -8.97 -19.37 -1.08
N THR A 40 -9.08 -18.32 -0.25
CA THR A 40 -10.08 -17.30 -0.54
C THR A 40 -9.79 -16.86 -1.97
N MET A 41 -10.58 -17.33 -2.93
CA MET A 41 -10.44 -16.93 -4.32
C MET A 41 -10.43 -15.41 -4.32
N ILE A 42 -9.28 -14.84 -4.66
CA ILE A 42 -9.18 -13.41 -4.89
C ILE A 42 -10.21 -13.12 -5.96
N ARG A 43 -11.15 -12.26 -5.60
CA ARG A 43 -12.30 -11.93 -6.43
C ARG A 43 -12.27 -10.45 -6.71
N ASN A 44 -12.71 -10.09 -7.92
CA ASN A 44 -12.70 -8.73 -8.44
C ASN A 44 -14.11 -8.28 -8.83
N ASP A 45 -15.13 -9.06 -8.45
CA ASP A 45 -16.55 -8.82 -8.69
C ASP A 45 -17.25 -8.31 -7.42
N TRP A 46 -16.51 -7.60 -6.55
CA TRP A 46 -17.06 -6.90 -5.40
C TRP A 46 -18.13 -5.91 -5.85
N THR A 47 -19.25 -5.89 -5.15
CA THR A 47 -20.28 -4.87 -5.27
C THR A 47 -20.05 -3.74 -4.28
N ARG A 48 -20.55 -2.53 -4.59
CA ARG A 48 -20.51 -1.41 -3.64
C ARG A 48 -21.25 -1.74 -2.34
N ASP A 49 -22.35 -2.49 -2.41
CA ASP A 49 -23.13 -2.91 -1.24
C ASP A 49 -22.34 -3.87 -0.33
N GLU A 50 -21.58 -4.82 -0.89
CA GLU A 50 -20.71 -5.70 -0.10
C GLU A 50 -19.60 -4.90 0.62
N ILE A 51 -18.97 -3.95 -0.09
CA ILE A 51 -17.93 -3.09 0.49
C ILE A 51 -18.54 -2.16 1.55
N GLN A 52 -19.73 -1.63 1.29
CA GLN A 52 -20.48 -0.81 2.23
C GLN A 52 -20.82 -1.60 3.51
N ALA A 53 -21.26 -2.84 3.37
CA ALA A 53 -21.55 -3.72 4.50
C ALA A 53 -20.30 -3.96 5.38
N LEU A 54 -19.12 -4.17 4.77
CA LEU A 54 -17.85 -4.23 5.50
C LEU A 54 -17.55 -2.91 6.22
N TYR A 55 -17.71 -1.79 5.52
CA TYR A 55 -17.47 -0.46 6.09
C TYR A 55 -18.42 -0.18 7.26
N ASP A 56 -19.63 -0.76 7.30
CA ASP A 56 -20.63 -0.55 8.34
C ASP A 56 -20.50 -1.46 9.56
N GLN A 57 -19.61 -2.44 9.51
CA GLN A 57 -19.41 -3.36 10.62
C GLN A 57 -18.99 -2.63 11.90
N PRO A 58 -19.30 -3.18 13.08
CA PRO A 58 -18.65 -2.78 14.33
C PRO A 58 -17.13 -2.82 14.15
N LEU A 59 -16.44 -1.76 14.58
CA LEU A 59 -15.01 -1.58 14.28
C LEU A 59 -14.16 -2.78 14.75
N MET A 60 -14.47 -3.33 15.92
CA MET A 60 -13.70 -4.43 16.49
C MET A 60 -13.83 -5.73 15.67
N ASP A 61 -15.02 -6.00 15.13
CA ASP A 61 -15.26 -7.16 14.27
C ASP A 61 -14.54 -6.99 12.92
N LEU A 62 -14.62 -5.79 12.34
CA LEU A 62 -13.92 -5.44 11.11
C LEU A 62 -12.40 -5.59 11.25
N LEU A 63 -11.82 -5.10 12.34
CA LEU A 63 -10.38 -5.20 12.61
C LEU A 63 -9.95 -6.64 12.82
N PHE A 64 -10.76 -7.44 13.52
CA PHE A 64 -10.48 -8.87 13.71
C PHE A 64 -10.45 -9.59 12.35
N GLN A 65 -11.47 -9.37 11.50
CA GLN A 65 -11.53 -9.96 10.16
C GLN A 65 -10.33 -9.52 9.29
N ALA A 66 -10.00 -8.23 9.29
CA ALA A 66 -8.86 -7.72 8.52
C ALA A 66 -7.52 -8.32 8.98
N GLN A 67 -7.34 -8.51 10.29
CA GLN A 67 -6.16 -9.16 10.85
C GLN A 67 -6.06 -10.64 10.46
N GLN A 68 -7.18 -11.37 10.43
CA GLN A 68 -7.20 -12.76 9.96
C GLN A 68 -6.75 -12.85 8.50
N ILE A 69 -7.37 -12.07 7.61
CA ILE A 69 -7.01 -12.03 6.19
C ILE A 69 -5.54 -11.62 6.00
N HIS A 70 -5.06 -10.64 6.76
CA HIS A 70 -3.67 -10.20 6.68
C HIS A 70 -2.69 -11.34 7.00
N ARG A 71 -2.94 -12.11 8.07
CA ARG A 71 -2.07 -13.22 8.50
C ARG A 71 -2.13 -14.44 7.57
N GLU A 72 -3.19 -14.58 6.78
CA GLU A 72 -3.31 -15.63 5.77
C GLU A 72 -2.46 -15.33 4.52
N HIS A 73 -2.21 -14.04 4.22
CA HIS A 73 -1.60 -13.61 2.96
C HIS A 73 -0.21 -12.98 3.10
N PHE A 74 0.17 -12.57 4.31
CA PHE A 74 1.44 -11.89 4.58
C PHE A 74 2.11 -12.45 5.83
N ASP A 75 3.44 -12.35 5.84
CA ASP A 75 4.24 -12.64 7.02
C ASP A 75 3.85 -11.71 8.17
N ALA A 76 3.40 -12.33 9.26
CA ALA A 76 2.98 -11.60 10.45
C ALA A 76 4.11 -10.72 11.00
N ASN A 77 3.75 -9.49 11.39
CA ASN A 77 4.65 -8.49 11.98
C ASN A 77 5.80 -8.04 11.05
N THR A 78 5.68 -8.27 9.75
CA THR A 78 6.63 -7.79 8.74
C THR A 78 6.03 -6.60 7.99
N VAL A 79 6.81 -5.52 7.85
CA VAL A 79 6.38 -4.28 7.19
C VAL A 79 7.36 -3.91 6.09
N GLN A 80 6.86 -3.66 4.89
CA GLN A 80 7.66 -3.14 3.79
C GLN A 80 8.05 -1.69 4.04
N VAL A 81 9.35 -1.40 3.97
CA VAL A 81 9.86 -0.03 4.08
C VAL A 81 10.28 0.48 2.70
N SER A 82 9.68 1.60 2.28
CA SER A 82 10.04 2.34 1.07
C SER A 82 10.58 3.72 1.43
N THR A 83 11.38 4.33 0.56
CA THR A 83 11.83 5.72 0.68
C THR A 83 11.46 6.48 -0.58
N LEU A 84 11.10 7.75 -0.46
CA LEU A 84 10.65 8.58 -1.57
C LEU A 84 11.52 9.83 -1.71
N LEU A 85 11.92 10.13 -2.93
CA LEU A 85 12.61 11.36 -3.30
C LEU A 85 11.79 12.13 -4.34
N SER A 86 11.58 13.42 -4.12
CA SER A 86 11.10 14.31 -5.19
C SER A 86 12.25 14.64 -6.14
N ILE A 87 12.21 14.16 -7.37
CA ILE A 87 13.21 14.41 -8.40
C ILE A 87 12.96 15.72 -9.16
N LYS A 88 11.79 16.34 -8.96
CA LYS A 88 11.42 17.70 -9.42
C LYS A 88 10.24 18.17 -8.57
N THR A 89 10.41 19.31 -7.87
CA THR A 89 9.43 19.83 -6.90
C THR A 89 8.78 21.13 -7.38
N GLY A 90 7.48 21.30 -7.08
CA GLY A 90 6.74 22.56 -7.32
C GLY A 90 6.44 22.84 -8.79
N ARG A 91 5.74 23.94 -9.09
CA ARG A 91 5.28 24.31 -10.46
C ARG A 91 4.62 23.15 -11.22
N CYS A 92 3.75 22.40 -10.55
CA CYS A 92 2.92 21.39 -11.20
C CYS A 92 1.76 22.09 -11.93
N PRO A 93 1.47 21.76 -13.20
CA PRO A 93 0.34 22.37 -13.92
C PRO A 93 -1.04 21.91 -13.42
N GLU A 94 -1.09 20.84 -12.61
CA GLU A 94 -2.33 20.25 -12.11
C GLU A 94 -2.91 21.04 -10.92
N ASP A 95 -4.22 21.06 -10.80
CA ASP A 95 -4.97 21.86 -9.81
C ASP A 95 -5.49 21.03 -8.62
N CYS A 96 -4.73 20.02 -8.19
CA CYS A 96 -5.17 19.15 -7.10
C CYS A 96 -5.32 19.97 -5.81
N LYS A 97 -6.55 20.11 -5.29
CA LYS A 97 -6.87 21.01 -4.17
C LYS A 97 -6.15 20.71 -2.85
N TYR A 98 -5.51 19.54 -2.73
CA TYR A 98 -4.72 19.13 -1.57
C TYR A 98 -3.20 19.36 -1.74
N CYS A 99 -2.72 19.67 -2.96
CA CYS A 99 -1.31 19.53 -3.30
C CYS A 99 -0.56 20.85 -3.23
N SER A 100 0.43 20.94 -2.34
CA SER A 100 1.32 22.12 -2.24
C SER A 100 2.20 22.35 -3.47
N GLN A 101 2.33 21.36 -4.35
CA GLN A 101 3.13 21.51 -5.57
C GLN A 101 2.36 22.13 -6.74
N SER A 102 1.04 22.31 -6.60
CA SER A 102 0.18 22.93 -7.60
C SER A 102 0.62 24.37 -7.89
N ALA A 103 0.78 24.71 -9.17
CA ALA A 103 1.06 26.09 -9.59
C ALA A 103 -0.16 27.01 -9.48
N HIS A 104 -1.33 26.47 -9.12
CA HIS A 104 -2.58 27.23 -8.94
C HIS A 104 -2.70 27.84 -7.53
N TYR A 105 -1.86 27.42 -6.58
CA TYR A 105 -1.96 27.79 -5.17
C TYR A 105 -0.62 28.33 -4.67
N ASP A 106 -0.69 29.28 -3.75
CA ASP A 106 0.49 29.84 -3.08
C ASP A 106 0.65 29.14 -1.73
N THR A 107 1.68 28.31 -1.58
CA THR A 107 1.87 27.44 -0.40
C THR A 107 3.26 27.58 0.20
N ASP A 108 3.94 28.70 -0.08
CA ASP A 108 5.32 28.99 0.33
C ASP A 108 6.34 27.88 -0.01
N LEU A 109 6.00 27.01 -0.98
CA LEU A 109 6.84 25.89 -1.36
C LEU A 109 8.10 26.36 -2.11
N GLU A 110 9.26 25.96 -1.61
CA GLU A 110 10.52 26.13 -2.34
C GLU A 110 10.55 25.28 -3.62
N ILE A 111 10.77 25.94 -4.76
CA ILE A 111 10.76 25.29 -6.07
C ILE A 111 12.15 24.75 -6.37
N GLU A 112 12.28 23.43 -6.40
CA GLU A 112 13.50 22.75 -6.82
C GLU A 112 13.41 22.28 -8.28
N LYS A 113 14.45 22.58 -9.06
CA LYS A 113 14.62 22.00 -10.40
C LYS A 113 14.89 20.50 -10.30
N ARG A 114 15.14 19.87 -11.45
CA ARG A 114 15.53 18.46 -11.48
C ARG A 114 16.74 18.23 -10.59
N VAL A 115 16.66 17.19 -9.77
CA VAL A 115 17.79 16.70 -8.99
C VAL A 115 18.83 16.10 -9.94
N GLU A 116 20.12 16.23 -9.64
CA GLU A 116 21.16 15.56 -10.42
C GLU A 116 21.11 14.05 -10.18
N VAL A 117 21.36 13.26 -11.22
CA VAL A 117 21.37 11.79 -11.15
C VAL A 117 22.25 11.29 -10.00
N GLN A 118 23.45 11.85 -9.84
CA GLN A 118 24.37 11.46 -8.77
C GLN A 118 23.83 11.75 -7.36
N LYS A 119 23.10 12.86 -7.19
CA LYS A 119 22.44 13.18 -5.92
C LYS A 119 21.32 12.18 -5.63
N ALA A 120 20.49 11.84 -6.62
CA ALA A 120 19.45 10.83 -6.45
C ALA A 120 20.02 9.43 -6.11
N ILE A 121 21.16 9.06 -6.70
CA ILE A 121 21.86 7.80 -6.37
C ILE A 121 22.40 7.82 -4.94
N ALA A 122 22.94 8.96 -4.47
CA ALA A 122 23.43 9.08 -3.10
C ALA A 122 22.28 8.88 -2.08
N GLU A 123 21.13 9.52 -2.32
CA GLU A 123 19.91 9.34 -1.52
C GLU A 123 19.41 7.89 -1.55
N ALA A 124 19.45 7.24 -2.72
CA ALA A 124 19.07 5.83 -2.85
C ALA A 124 20.00 4.90 -2.07
N LYS A 125 21.31 5.15 -2.07
CA LYS A 125 22.28 4.40 -1.26
C LYS A 125 22.01 4.57 0.23
N GLN A 126 21.78 5.80 0.68
CA GLN A 126 21.43 6.07 2.07
C GLN A 126 20.11 5.38 2.47
N ALA A 127 19.11 5.41 1.61
CA ALA A 127 17.84 4.71 1.82
C ALA A 127 18.06 3.19 1.97
N LYS A 128 18.87 2.58 1.09
CA LYS A 128 19.24 1.16 1.18
C LYS A 128 19.92 0.83 2.50
N GLU A 129 20.92 1.62 2.89
CA GLU A 129 21.66 1.45 4.16
C GLU A 129 20.74 1.61 5.39
N SER A 130 19.69 2.41 5.27
CA SER A 130 18.67 2.59 6.32
C SER A 130 17.69 1.41 6.43
N GLY A 131 17.73 0.45 5.50
CA GLY A 131 16.86 -0.73 5.45
C GLY A 131 15.68 -0.61 4.49
N SER A 132 15.66 0.40 3.62
CA SER A 132 14.62 0.55 2.60
C SER A 132 14.78 -0.51 1.51
N THR A 133 13.67 -1.15 1.15
CA THR A 133 13.62 -2.18 0.09
C THR A 133 13.31 -1.59 -1.28
N ARG A 134 12.62 -0.44 -1.30
CA ARG A 134 12.14 0.23 -2.50
C ARG A 134 12.46 1.71 -2.48
N PHE A 135 13.03 2.20 -3.56
CA PHE A 135 13.27 3.62 -3.76
C PHE A 135 12.29 4.20 -4.78
N CYS A 136 11.48 5.13 -4.32
CA CYS A 136 10.46 5.81 -5.11
C CYS A 136 10.94 7.20 -5.53
N MET A 137 10.68 7.59 -6.77
CA MET A 137 11.03 8.92 -7.30
C MET A 137 9.79 9.60 -7.87
N GLY A 138 9.47 10.79 -7.36
CA GLY A 138 8.30 11.56 -7.79
C GLY A 138 8.66 12.85 -8.50
N ALA A 139 7.90 13.20 -9.52
CA ALA A 139 8.06 14.47 -10.23
C ALA A 139 6.74 15.24 -10.27
N ALA A 140 6.79 16.55 -10.01
CA ALA A 140 5.66 17.46 -10.14
C ALA A 140 5.35 17.77 -11.63
N TRP A 141 4.97 16.74 -12.39
CA TRP A 141 4.58 16.83 -13.79
C TRP A 141 3.13 16.36 -13.99
N ARG A 142 2.49 16.86 -15.05
CA ARG A 142 1.27 16.25 -15.59
C ARG A 142 1.55 14.90 -16.25
N ASN A 143 2.61 14.87 -17.04
CA ASN A 143 3.13 13.73 -17.78
C ASN A 143 4.62 14.00 -18.06
N PRO A 144 5.47 12.97 -18.17
CA PRO A 144 6.84 13.17 -18.63
C PRO A 144 6.84 13.55 -20.12
N HIS A 145 7.75 14.45 -20.53
CA HIS A 145 7.99 14.73 -21.94
C HIS A 145 9.16 13.90 -22.49
N GLU A 146 9.27 13.79 -23.82
CA GLU A 146 10.36 13.04 -24.46
C GLU A 146 11.77 13.51 -24.06
N ARG A 147 11.94 14.82 -23.85
CA ARG A 147 13.22 15.38 -23.34
C ARG A 147 13.55 14.98 -21.90
N ASP A 148 12.55 14.51 -21.14
CA ASP A 148 12.71 14.09 -19.75
C ASP A 148 13.04 12.59 -19.66
N MET A 149 12.63 11.81 -20.66
CA MET A 149 12.78 10.36 -20.68
C MET A 149 14.25 9.90 -20.52
N PRO A 150 15.27 10.44 -21.22
CA PRO A 150 16.65 9.99 -21.01
C PRO A 150 17.11 10.06 -19.55
N TYR A 151 16.79 11.17 -18.87
CA TYR A 151 17.11 11.38 -17.46
C TYR A 151 16.37 10.39 -16.55
N VAL A 152 15.07 10.17 -16.80
CA VAL A 152 14.23 9.24 -16.04
C VAL A 152 14.73 7.80 -16.19
N LEU A 153 15.07 7.39 -17.41
CA LEU A 153 15.57 6.04 -17.70
C LEU A 153 16.94 5.79 -17.04
N GLU A 154 17.83 6.80 -17.05
CA GLU A 154 19.12 6.73 -16.35
C GLU A 154 18.93 6.53 -14.84
N LEU A 155 18.04 7.31 -14.21
CA LEU A 155 17.72 7.15 -12.78
C LEU A 155 17.25 5.74 -12.43
N ILE A 156 16.35 5.17 -13.24
CA ILE A 156 15.83 3.81 -13.02
C ILE A 156 16.96 2.80 -13.07
N GLN A 157 17.80 2.87 -14.12
CA GLN A 157 18.92 1.94 -14.30
C GLN A 157 19.91 2.02 -13.15
N GLU A 158 20.24 3.23 -12.69
CA GLU A 158 21.19 3.44 -11.59
C GLU A 158 20.65 2.95 -10.25
N VAL A 159 19.39 3.21 -9.93
CA VAL A 159 18.76 2.67 -8.71
C VAL A 159 18.63 1.14 -8.79
N LYS A 160 18.29 0.59 -9.97
CA LYS A 160 18.19 -0.86 -10.17
C LYS A 160 19.52 -1.58 -9.94
N LYS A 161 20.64 -0.96 -10.35
CA LYS A 161 22.01 -1.47 -10.07
C LYS A 161 22.32 -1.56 -8.58
N LEU A 162 21.63 -0.80 -7.72
CA LEU A 162 21.77 -0.91 -6.26
C LEU A 162 21.04 -2.14 -5.69
N GLY A 163 20.30 -2.91 -6.50
CA GLY A 163 19.54 -4.07 -6.04
C GLY A 163 18.29 -3.72 -5.23
N MET A 164 17.80 -2.49 -5.36
CA MET A 164 16.53 -2.04 -4.76
C MET A 164 15.39 -2.22 -5.77
N GLU A 165 14.15 -2.31 -5.28
CA GLU A 165 12.98 -2.11 -6.14
C GLU A 165 12.92 -0.63 -6.57
N THR A 166 12.69 -0.40 -7.86
CA THR A 166 12.56 0.94 -8.45
C THR A 166 11.08 1.32 -8.57
N CYS A 167 10.73 2.54 -8.17
CA CYS A 167 9.36 3.03 -8.26
C CYS A 167 9.33 4.48 -8.71
N MET A 168 8.35 4.86 -9.52
CA MET A 168 8.21 6.25 -9.98
C MET A 168 6.76 6.74 -10.00
N THR A 169 6.59 8.05 -9.85
CA THR A 169 5.31 8.77 -10.06
C THR A 169 5.56 10.03 -10.87
N LEU A 170 5.28 9.96 -12.18
CA LEU A 170 5.62 11.02 -13.15
C LEU A 170 4.38 11.66 -13.79
N GLY A 171 3.18 11.32 -13.30
CA GLY A 171 1.91 11.73 -13.88
C GLY A 171 1.35 10.68 -14.84
N MET A 172 0.62 11.13 -15.87
CA MET A 172 0.02 10.27 -16.89
C MET A 172 1.07 9.79 -17.89
N LEU A 173 0.99 8.51 -18.28
CA LEU A 173 1.88 7.91 -19.27
C LEU A 173 1.09 7.50 -20.51
N ASN A 174 1.77 7.50 -21.66
CA ASN A 174 1.34 6.70 -22.82
C ASN A 174 2.00 5.31 -22.81
N ALA A 175 1.52 4.41 -23.69
CA ALA A 175 2.03 3.04 -23.81
C ALA A 175 3.55 2.97 -24.06
N SER A 176 4.09 3.78 -24.98
CA SER A 176 5.53 3.77 -25.30
C SER A 176 6.39 4.22 -24.11
N GLN A 177 5.94 5.20 -23.34
CA GLN A 177 6.63 5.62 -22.12
C GLN A 177 6.63 4.49 -21.09
N ALA A 178 5.49 3.81 -20.87
CA ALA A 178 5.41 2.68 -19.96
C ALA A 178 6.37 1.53 -20.36
N GLU A 179 6.41 1.16 -21.63
CA GLU A 179 7.34 0.13 -22.16
C GLU A 179 8.80 0.52 -21.91
N ARG A 180 9.18 1.76 -22.24
CA ARG A 180 10.56 2.23 -22.02
C ARG A 180 10.95 2.24 -20.54
N LEU A 181 10.03 2.61 -19.66
CA LEU A 181 10.27 2.56 -18.21
C LEU A 181 10.46 1.11 -17.75
N LYS A 182 9.67 0.17 -18.27
CA LYS A 182 9.84 -1.26 -17.99
C LYS A 182 11.22 -1.75 -18.45
N ASP A 183 11.62 -1.41 -19.67
CA ASP A 183 12.92 -1.80 -20.25
C ASP A 183 14.10 -1.26 -19.46
N ALA A 184 13.98 -0.05 -18.90
CA ALA A 184 14.98 0.52 -18.00
C ALA A 184 15.06 -0.21 -16.64
N GLY A 185 14.05 -1.02 -16.30
CA GLY A 185 13.99 -1.81 -15.08
C GLY A 185 13.07 -1.23 -14.01
N LEU A 186 12.03 -0.47 -14.38
CA LEU A 186 11.04 0.04 -13.42
C LEU A 186 10.17 -1.10 -12.88
N ASP A 187 10.16 -1.27 -11.55
CA ASP A 187 9.37 -2.32 -10.89
C ASP A 187 7.95 -1.88 -10.58
N TYR A 188 7.76 -0.62 -10.15
CA TYR A 188 6.46 -0.07 -9.79
C TYR A 188 6.21 1.30 -10.41
N TYR A 189 4.95 1.58 -10.77
CA TYR A 189 4.50 2.91 -11.12
C TYR A 189 3.35 3.34 -10.21
N ASN A 190 3.50 4.50 -9.56
CA ASN A 190 2.49 5.06 -8.68
C ASN A 190 1.55 6.00 -9.45
N HIS A 191 0.25 5.70 -9.36
CA HIS A 191 -0.80 6.45 -10.04
C HIS A 191 -2.15 6.31 -9.31
N ASN A 192 -2.36 7.11 -8.27
CA ASN A 192 -3.57 7.13 -7.43
C ASN A 192 -4.87 7.54 -8.14
N LEU A 193 -6.00 7.00 -7.71
CA LEU A 193 -7.34 7.48 -8.08
C LEU A 193 -7.84 8.60 -7.17
N ASP A 194 -7.13 8.86 -6.06
CA ASP A 194 -7.35 9.93 -5.09
C ASP A 194 -8.64 9.79 -4.27
N THR A 195 -9.80 9.65 -4.90
CA THR A 195 -11.13 9.51 -4.27
C THR A 195 -12.09 8.74 -5.21
N SER A 196 -13.39 8.78 -4.97
CA SER A 196 -14.41 8.21 -5.86
C SER A 196 -14.46 8.94 -7.21
N ARG A 197 -15.00 8.25 -8.22
CA ARG A 197 -15.30 8.85 -9.53
C ARG A 197 -16.25 10.03 -9.40
N GLU A 198 -17.23 9.93 -8.50
CA GLU A 198 -18.29 10.90 -8.30
C GLU A 198 -17.78 12.18 -7.61
N TYR A 199 -16.75 12.08 -6.76
CA TYR A 199 -16.18 13.20 -6.03
C TYR A 199 -14.92 13.79 -6.68
N TYR A 200 -14.32 13.11 -7.67
CA TYR A 200 -13.04 13.51 -8.28
C TYR A 200 -13.00 14.96 -8.75
N ALA A 201 -14.05 15.41 -9.45
CA ALA A 201 -14.16 16.77 -10.00
C ALA A 201 -14.24 17.87 -8.92
N ASN A 202 -14.61 17.51 -7.68
CA ASN A 202 -14.58 18.44 -6.55
C ASN A 202 -13.16 18.69 -6.06
N VAL A 203 -12.20 17.83 -6.40
CA VAL A 203 -10.82 17.86 -5.88
C VAL A 203 -9.81 18.20 -6.98
N ILE A 204 -10.02 17.71 -8.20
CA ILE A 204 -9.11 17.87 -9.34
C ILE A 204 -9.95 18.12 -10.59
N SER A 205 -9.64 19.18 -11.35
CA SER A 205 -10.35 19.50 -12.59
C SER A 205 -9.47 19.49 -13.84
N THR A 206 -8.14 19.54 -13.69
CA THR A 206 -7.22 19.53 -14.83
C THR A 206 -7.15 18.20 -15.56
N ARG A 207 -7.66 17.10 -14.99
CA ARG A 207 -7.66 15.75 -15.57
C ARG A 207 -8.92 15.00 -15.18
N THR A 208 -9.29 14.00 -15.96
CA THR A 208 -10.45 13.15 -15.69
C THR A 208 -10.06 11.92 -14.87
N PHE A 209 -11.05 11.27 -14.26
CA PHE A 209 -10.85 9.98 -13.60
C PHE A 209 -10.39 8.90 -14.59
N ASP A 210 -10.92 8.90 -15.82
CA ASP A 210 -10.58 7.93 -16.85
C ASP A 210 -9.16 8.11 -17.39
N ASP A 211 -8.62 9.34 -17.39
CA ASP A 211 -7.19 9.55 -17.70
C ASP A 211 -6.27 8.78 -16.74
N ARG A 212 -6.70 8.65 -15.46
CA ARG A 212 -5.98 7.88 -14.45
C ARG A 212 -6.05 6.39 -14.77
N LEU A 213 -7.24 5.87 -15.08
CA LEU A 213 -7.44 4.46 -15.42
C LEU A 213 -6.66 4.07 -16.68
N ASN A 214 -6.69 4.90 -17.73
CA ASN A 214 -5.93 4.66 -18.96
C ASN A 214 -4.42 4.54 -18.69
N THR A 215 -3.88 5.38 -17.79
CA THR A 215 -2.46 5.27 -17.40
C THR A 215 -2.18 3.97 -16.64
N LEU A 216 -3.08 3.55 -15.74
CA LEU A 216 -2.95 2.26 -15.04
C LEU A 216 -2.94 1.08 -16.01
N ASP A 217 -3.76 1.14 -17.06
CA ASP A 217 -3.79 0.11 -18.10
C ASP A 217 -2.53 0.09 -18.94
N HIS A 218 -1.94 1.25 -19.28
CA HIS A 218 -0.62 1.31 -19.93
C HIS A 218 0.48 0.68 -19.07
N VAL A 219 0.51 1.02 -17.76
CA VAL A 219 1.48 0.49 -16.80
C VAL A 219 1.36 -1.03 -16.68
N ARG A 220 0.14 -1.52 -16.53
CA ARG A 220 -0.15 -2.95 -16.42
C ARG A 220 0.20 -3.70 -17.70
N SER A 221 -0.15 -3.14 -18.86
CA SER A 221 0.16 -3.75 -20.18
C SER A 221 1.66 -3.84 -20.43
N ALA A 222 2.44 -2.88 -19.92
CA ALA A 222 3.90 -2.92 -19.95
C ALA A 222 4.52 -3.92 -18.93
N GLY A 223 3.70 -4.57 -18.09
CA GLY A 223 4.19 -5.51 -17.07
C GLY A 223 4.90 -4.85 -15.89
N ILE A 224 4.57 -3.59 -15.58
CA ILE A 224 5.03 -2.88 -14.38
C ILE A 224 3.98 -3.06 -13.28
N ASN A 225 4.41 -3.28 -12.03
CA ASN A 225 3.48 -3.38 -10.91
C ASN A 225 2.80 -2.03 -10.66
N VAL A 226 1.51 -2.07 -10.35
CA VAL A 226 0.68 -0.91 -10.08
C VAL A 226 0.74 -0.54 -8.59
N CYS A 227 1.05 0.72 -8.32
CA CYS A 227 0.83 1.34 -7.02
C CYS A 227 -0.31 2.36 -7.16
N SER A 228 -1.52 2.04 -6.68
CA SER A 228 -2.67 2.93 -6.82
C SER A 228 -3.56 2.89 -5.59
N GLY A 229 -3.92 4.06 -5.09
CA GLY A 229 -4.80 4.23 -3.95
C GLY A 229 -5.39 5.64 -3.92
N GLY A 230 -5.52 6.23 -2.74
CA GLY A 230 -6.13 7.55 -2.61
C GLY A 230 -5.80 8.29 -1.32
N ILE A 231 -6.58 9.34 -1.06
CA ILE A 231 -6.48 10.23 0.10
C ILE A 231 -7.85 10.25 0.78
N VAL A 232 -7.85 10.05 2.10
CA VAL A 232 -9.04 10.08 2.93
C VAL A 232 -9.05 11.38 3.72
N GLY A 233 -10.21 12.06 3.77
CA GLY A 233 -10.37 13.34 4.46
C GLY A 233 -10.23 14.58 3.56
N LEU A 234 -10.45 14.45 2.26
CA LEU A 234 -10.57 15.52 1.27
C LEU A 234 -11.86 16.35 1.40
N GLY A 235 -12.73 16.02 2.37
CA GLY A 235 -14.11 16.48 2.46
C GLY A 235 -15.10 15.51 1.80
N GLU A 236 -14.63 14.35 1.36
CA GLU A 236 -15.45 13.30 0.76
C GLU A 236 -16.29 12.57 1.81
N GLY A 237 -17.44 12.07 1.37
CA GLY A 237 -18.30 11.25 2.21
C GLY A 237 -17.81 9.81 2.30
N LYS A 238 -18.41 9.07 3.24
CA LYS A 238 -18.18 7.63 3.38
C LYS A 238 -18.44 6.84 2.09
N GLN A 239 -19.47 7.22 1.33
CA GLN A 239 -19.79 6.59 0.04
C GLN A 239 -18.66 6.78 -0.98
N ASP A 240 -17.92 7.88 -0.90
CA ASP A 240 -16.81 8.14 -1.80
C ASP A 240 -15.60 7.25 -1.48
N ARG A 241 -15.35 6.98 -0.19
CA ARG A 241 -14.31 6.03 0.24
C ARG A 241 -14.65 4.62 -0.22
N VAL A 242 -15.91 4.22 -0.10
CA VAL A 242 -16.41 2.95 -0.67
C VAL A 242 -16.26 2.93 -2.19
N GLY A 243 -16.56 4.03 -2.88
CA GLY A 243 -16.35 4.17 -4.33
C GLY A 243 -14.90 4.01 -4.75
N LEU A 244 -13.95 4.65 -4.05
CA LEU A 244 -12.52 4.48 -4.30
C LEU A 244 -12.09 3.01 -4.13
N LEU A 245 -12.49 2.39 -3.02
CA LEU A 245 -12.14 0.99 -2.73
C LEU A 245 -12.75 0.02 -3.74
N PHE A 246 -13.98 0.29 -4.18
CA PHE A 246 -14.65 -0.45 -5.25
C PHE A 246 -13.86 -0.37 -6.56
N GLU A 247 -13.47 0.83 -7.00
CA GLU A 247 -12.71 1.00 -8.25
C GLU A 247 -11.37 0.24 -8.22
N LEU A 248 -10.68 0.23 -7.08
CA LEU A 248 -9.42 -0.50 -6.92
C LEU A 248 -9.60 -2.02 -6.87
N ALA A 249 -10.62 -2.50 -6.15
CA ALA A 249 -10.89 -3.92 -5.96
C ALA A 249 -11.63 -4.58 -7.14
N THR A 250 -12.09 -3.81 -8.13
CA THR A 250 -12.76 -4.33 -9.32
C THR A 250 -11.92 -4.20 -10.59
N MET A 251 -10.69 -3.70 -10.48
CA MET A 251 -9.72 -3.76 -11.58
C MET A 251 -9.45 -5.21 -11.99
N PRO A 252 -9.03 -5.51 -13.23
CA PRO A 252 -8.70 -6.87 -13.66
C PRO A 252 -7.64 -7.56 -12.79
N ILE A 253 -6.71 -6.76 -12.26
CA ILE A 253 -5.71 -7.17 -11.27
C ILE A 253 -5.67 -6.05 -10.22
N HIS A 254 -5.88 -6.41 -8.94
CA HIS A 254 -5.75 -5.46 -7.84
C HIS A 254 -4.34 -4.83 -7.85
N PRO A 255 -4.20 -3.53 -7.53
CA PRO A 255 -2.89 -2.93 -7.37
C PRO A 255 -2.01 -3.71 -6.39
N GLU A 256 -0.76 -3.98 -6.75
CA GLU A 256 0.18 -4.68 -5.88
C GLU A 256 0.49 -3.86 -4.62
N SER A 257 0.40 -2.53 -4.71
CA SER A 257 0.50 -1.61 -3.58
C SER A 257 -0.66 -0.60 -3.60
N VAL A 258 -1.37 -0.48 -2.48
CA VAL A 258 -2.50 0.43 -2.29
C VAL A 258 -2.17 1.43 -1.19
N PRO A 259 -1.67 2.63 -1.53
CA PRO A 259 -1.46 3.70 -0.56
C PRO A 259 -2.80 4.31 -0.12
N ILE A 260 -3.03 4.36 1.19
CA ILE A 260 -4.20 5.00 1.78
C ILE A 260 -3.70 6.18 2.61
N ASN A 261 -3.57 7.33 1.96
CA ASN A 261 -3.09 8.54 2.60
C ASN A 261 -4.19 9.14 3.48
N MET A 262 -3.81 9.75 4.59
CA MET A 262 -4.66 10.72 5.26
C MET A 262 -4.33 12.10 4.68
N LEU A 263 -5.34 12.95 4.48
CA LEU A 263 -5.09 14.32 4.04
C LEU A 263 -4.14 15.02 5.04
N VAL A 264 -3.12 15.67 4.49
CA VAL A 264 -2.29 16.64 5.22
C VAL A 264 -2.77 18.02 4.76
N PRO A 265 -3.52 18.77 5.60
CA PRO A 265 -3.91 20.12 5.25
C PRO A 265 -2.67 21.01 5.16
N ILE A 266 -2.53 21.72 4.05
CA ILE A 266 -1.40 22.62 3.82
C ILE A 266 -1.94 24.01 3.58
N GLU A 267 -1.42 24.98 4.32
CA GLU A 267 -1.75 26.40 4.18
C GLU A 267 -1.61 26.85 2.72
N GLY A 268 -2.58 27.65 2.26
CA GLY A 268 -2.65 28.13 0.89
C GLY A 268 -3.32 27.19 -0.12
N THR A 269 -3.47 25.90 0.21
CA THR A 269 -4.30 24.99 -0.60
C THR A 269 -5.79 25.18 -0.29
N PRO A 270 -6.71 24.93 -1.25
CA PRO A 270 -8.15 25.03 -0.99
C PRO A 270 -8.68 24.06 0.08
N LEU A 271 -7.91 23.03 0.46
CA LEU A 271 -8.25 22.09 1.52
C LEU A 271 -7.47 22.35 2.82
N ALA A 272 -6.87 23.52 3.00
CA ALA A 272 -6.16 23.89 4.23
C ALA A 272 -7.06 23.83 5.48
N ASP A 273 -8.31 24.28 5.34
CA ASP A 273 -9.27 24.43 6.44
C ASP A 273 -10.37 23.35 6.44
N VAL A 274 -10.18 22.26 5.70
CA VAL A 274 -11.15 21.17 5.69
C VAL A 274 -11.21 20.48 7.06
N GLU A 275 -12.41 20.01 7.42
CA GLU A 275 -12.59 19.29 8.68
C GLU A 275 -11.70 18.05 8.73
N LYS A 276 -10.96 17.91 9.84
CA LYS A 276 -10.04 16.80 10.03
C LYS A 276 -10.82 15.50 10.16
N LEU A 277 -10.43 14.50 9.36
CA LEU A 277 -10.95 13.16 9.44
C LEU A 277 -10.67 12.51 10.81
N ASP A 278 -11.66 11.83 11.37
CA ASP A 278 -11.45 10.94 12.51
C ASP A 278 -10.52 9.78 12.10
N VAL A 279 -9.44 9.57 12.88
CA VAL A 279 -8.49 8.47 12.65
C VAL A 279 -9.20 7.11 12.57
N ILE A 280 -10.29 6.91 13.32
CA ILE A 280 -11.06 5.65 13.29
C ILE A 280 -11.66 5.38 11.91
N ASP A 281 -12.08 6.41 11.18
CA ASP A 281 -12.60 6.27 9.82
C ASP A 281 -11.49 5.90 8.83
N TRP A 282 -10.29 6.44 9.03
CA TRP A 282 -9.12 6.07 8.22
C TRP A 282 -8.70 4.63 8.48
N ILE A 283 -8.65 4.21 9.75
CA ILE A 283 -8.40 2.82 10.17
C ILE A 283 -9.41 1.85 9.55
N ARG A 284 -10.69 2.22 9.58
CA ARG A 284 -11.76 1.46 8.94
C ARG A 284 -11.53 1.30 7.44
N THR A 285 -11.11 2.37 6.75
CA THR A 285 -10.77 2.33 5.32
C THR A 285 -9.63 1.36 5.04
N ILE A 286 -8.59 1.34 5.89
CA ILE A 286 -7.48 0.38 5.80
C ILE A 286 -7.96 -1.06 5.98
N ALA A 287 -8.79 -1.32 6.99
CA ALA A 287 -9.31 -2.64 7.27
C ALA A 287 -10.15 -3.20 6.12
N VAL A 288 -11.05 -2.38 5.55
CA VAL A 288 -11.84 -2.76 4.38
C VAL A 288 -10.91 -3.05 3.18
N ALA A 289 -9.92 -2.18 2.92
CA ALA A 289 -8.97 -2.38 1.83
C ALA A 289 -8.20 -3.70 1.96
N ARG A 290 -7.75 -4.06 3.18
CA ARG A 290 -7.10 -5.34 3.46
C ARG A 290 -8.00 -6.52 3.12
N ILE A 291 -9.27 -6.48 3.54
CA ILE A 291 -10.22 -7.58 3.32
C ILE A 291 -10.51 -7.79 1.83
N ILE A 292 -10.75 -6.71 1.08
CA ILE A 292 -11.17 -6.81 -0.33
C ILE A 292 -10.00 -6.99 -1.29
N MET A 293 -8.78 -6.63 -0.87
CA MET A 293 -7.54 -6.82 -1.63
C MET A 293 -6.49 -7.60 -0.80
N PRO A 294 -6.70 -8.92 -0.57
CA PRO A 294 -5.91 -9.70 0.39
C PRO A 294 -4.41 -9.78 0.11
N LYS A 295 -3.99 -9.77 -1.17
CA LYS A 295 -2.58 -9.84 -1.59
C LYS A 295 -1.92 -8.48 -1.86
N SER A 296 -2.65 -7.38 -1.72
CA SER A 296 -2.09 -6.05 -1.93
C SER A 296 -1.36 -5.57 -0.68
N TYR A 297 -0.20 -4.91 -0.85
CA TYR A 297 0.43 -4.18 0.23
C TYR A 297 -0.41 -2.92 0.51
N ILE A 298 -0.89 -2.75 1.74
CA ILE A 298 -1.60 -1.53 2.13
C ILE A 298 -0.60 -0.58 2.76
N ARG A 299 -0.35 0.56 2.12
CA ARG A 299 0.74 1.47 2.47
C ARG A 299 0.25 2.69 3.25
N LEU A 300 0.90 2.93 4.39
CA LEU A 300 0.80 4.18 5.15
C LEU A 300 1.79 5.19 4.59
N SER A 301 1.30 6.28 4.03
CA SER A 301 2.13 7.30 3.38
C SER A 301 1.95 8.67 4.03
N ALA A 302 1.28 9.63 3.39
CA ALA A 302 1.09 10.98 3.94
C ALA A 302 0.13 10.98 5.13
N GLY A 303 0.43 11.83 6.13
CA GLY A 303 -0.36 12.03 7.34
C GLY A 303 0.11 11.22 8.55
N ARG A 304 1.07 10.29 8.37
CA ARG A 304 1.59 9.42 9.44
C ARG A 304 2.27 10.20 10.56
N GLU A 305 2.90 11.33 10.24
CA GLU A 305 3.57 12.21 11.19
C GLU A 305 2.63 12.78 12.26
N SER A 306 1.34 12.87 11.96
CA SER A 306 0.32 13.36 12.87
C SER A 306 -0.32 12.26 13.75
N LEU A 307 0.06 11.00 13.53
CA LEU A 307 -0.50 9.84 14.21
C LEU A 307 0.30 9.49 15.48
N SER A 308 -0.40 9.13 16.54
CA SER A 308 0.22 8.55 17.72
C SER A 308 0.74 7.13 17.47
N ASP A 309 1.61 6.63 18.35
CA ASP A 309 2.06 5.23 18.31
C ASP A 309 0.88 4.24 18.32
N SER A 310 -0.19 4.55 19.07
CA SER A 310 -1.40 3.72 19.13
C SER A 310 -2.19 3.74 17.85
N ASP A 311 -2.28 4.88 17.17
CA ASP A 311 -2.98 4.99 15.88
C ASP A 311 -2.23 4.17 14.82
N GLN A 312 -0.91 4.27 14.78
CA GLN A 312 -0.09 3.47 13.87
C GLN A 312 -0.16 1.97 14.20
N ALA A 313 -0.14 1.59 15.48
CA ALA A 313 -0.35 0.20 15.90
C ALA A 313 -1.70 -0.34 15.43
N LEU A 314 -2.76 0.47 15.54
CA LEU A 314 -4.10 0.13 15.07
C LEU A 314 -4.14 0.01 13.55
N ALA A 315 -3.41 0.85 12.81
CA ALA A 315 -3.30 0.77 11.36
C ALA A 315 -2.60 -0.51 10.89
N PHE A 316 -1.50 -0.90 11.55
CA PHE A 316 -0.85 -2.19 11.29
C PHE A 316 -1.76 -3.36 11.64
N MET A 317 -2.52 -3.28 12.74
CA MET A 317 -3.50 -4.30 13.10
C MET A 317 -4.65 -4.41 12.09
N ALA A 318 -5.09 -3.28 11.53
CA ALA A 318 -6.08 -3.22 10.45
C ALA A 318 -5.56 -3.80 9.12
N GLY A 319 -4.26 -4.12 9.02
CA GLY A 319 -3.67 -4.81 7.87
C GLY A 319 -2.78 -3.93 7.00
N ALA A 320 -2.48 -2.69 7.42
CA ALA A 320 -1.39 -1.94 6.82
C ALA A 320 -0.06 -2.67 7.00
N ASN A 321 0.75 -2.75 5.95
CA ASN A 321 2.00 -3.51 5.95
C ASN A 321 3.07 -2.92 5.03
N SER A 322 2.96 -1.63 4.72
CA SER A 322 3.98 -0.87 4.02
C SER A 322 3.99 0.57 4.54
N LEU A 323 5.16 1.24 4.54
CA LEU A 323 5.26 2.67 4.86
C LEU A 323 6.38 3.39 4.10
N PHE A 324 6.32 4.72 4.09
CA PHE A 324 7.45 5.56 3.68
C PHE A 324 8.30 5.98 4.88
N SER A 325 9.58 5.59 4.92
CA SER A 325 10.56 6.02 5.92
C SER A 325 11.40 7.19 5.41
N GLY A 326 11.84 8.06 6.33
CA GLY A 326 12.68 9.22 6.06
C GLY A 326 12.11 10.50 6.67
N ASP A 327 12.87 11.60 6.62
CA ASP A 327 12.51 12.85 7.29
C ASP A 327 11.39 13.64 6.56
N LYS A 328 11.23 13.40 5.26
CA LYS A 328 10.19 14.01 4.43
C LYS A 328 9.65 13.04 3.38
N LEU A 329 8.44 13.30 2.90
CA LEU A 329 7.88 12.68 1.70
C LEU A 329 8.28 13.51 0.46
N LEU A 330 7.33 13.87 -0.40
CA LEU A 330 7.60 14.78 -1.52
C LEU A 330 7.90 16.21 -1.04
N THR A 331 7.05 16.73 -0.15
CA THR A 331 7.14 18.09 0.38
C THR A 331 6.77 18.19 1.85
N ALA A 332 5.88 17.31 2.35
CA ALA A 332 5.49 17.28 3.75
C ALA A 332 6.55 16.60 4.64
N PRO A 333 6.67 17.02 5.92
CA PRO A 333 7.41 16.29 6.94
C PRO A 333 6.94 14.85 7.07
N ASN A 334 7.82 13.97 7.55
CA ASN A 334 7.52 12.56 7.79
C ASN A 334 8.15 12.12 9.13
N SER A 335 7.91 10.87 9.55
CA SER A 335 8.43 10.30 10.80
C SER A 335 9.95 10.02 10.75
N GLY A 336 10.76 11.08 10.66
CA GLY A 336 12.23 11.05 10.66
C GLY A 336 12.87 10.63 11.99
N GLU A 337 14.21 10.74 12.04
CA GLU A 337 15.04 10.58 13.25
C GLU A 337 14.98 9.21 13.97
N GLY A 338 14.68 8.13 13.23
CA GLY A 338 14.64 6.79 13.80
C GLY A 338 13.37 6.49 14.64
N LYS A 339 12.36 7.37 14.60
CA LYS A 339 11.04 7.11 15.20
C LYS A 339 10.40 5.84 14.68
N ASP A 340 10.49 5.58 13.37
CA ASP A 340 10.00 4.34 12.76
C ASP A 340 10.68 3.10 13.38
N LYS A 341 12.01 3.14 13.61
CA LYS A 341 12.75 2.04 14.26
C LYS A 341 12.31 1.84 15.72
N ALA A 342 12.10 2.92 16.46
CA ALA A 342 11.64 2.87 17.84
C ALA A 342 10.22 2.29 17.94
N LEU A 343 9.31 2.70 17.06
CA LEU A 343 7.96 2.16 16.97
C LEU A 343 7.98 0.67 16.61
N PHE A 344 8.80 0.28 15.64
CA PHE A 344 8.94 -1.13 15.25
C PHE A 344 9.43 -1.98 16.42
N ALA A 345 10.45 -1.52 17.15
CA ALA A 345 10.93 -2.20 18.34
C ALA A 345 9.85 -2.31 19.42
N LYS A 346 9.08 -1.24 19.66
CA LYS A 346 7.97 -1.21 20.63
C LYS A 346 6.85 -2.19 20.28
N LEU A 347 6.50 -2.31 18.99
CA LEU A 347 5.43 -3.17 18.50
C LEU A 347 5.90 -4.59 18.15
N GLY A 348 7.21 -4.85 18.15
CA GLY A 348 7.78 -6.13 17.72
C GLY A 348 7.71 -6.36 16.21
N LEU A 349 7.67 -5.29 15.41
CA LEU A 349 7.64 -5.33 13.95
C LEU A 349 9.05 -5.47 13.36
N LYS A 350 9.14 -6.08 12.19
CA LYS A 350 10.37 -6.23 11.41
C LYS A 350 10.21 -5.57 10.06
N ALA A 351 11.26 -4.90 9.58
CA ALA A 351 11.33 -4.46 8.20
C ALA A 351 11.46 -5.69 7.28
N GLU A 352 10.70 -5.70 6.19
CA GLU A 352 10.85 -6.69 5.12
C GLU A 352 12.26 -6.62 4.54
N THR A 353 12.89 -7.77 4.28
CA THR A 353 14.19 -7.81 3.62
C THR A 353 14.02 -7.70 2.11
N PRO A 354 14.95 -7.04 1.39
CA PRO A 354 14.91 -7.01 -0.08
C PRO A 354 14.79 -8.42 -0.66
N LYS A 355 13.90 -8.62 -1.63
CA LYS A 355 13.79 -9.89 -2.32
C LYS A 355 15.09 -10.16 -3.07
N LYS A 356 15.70 -11.33 -2.83
CA LYS A 356 16.93 -11.74 -3.51
C LYS A 356 16.69 -11.75 -5.02
N THR A 357 17.64 -11.19 -5.77
CA THR A 357 17.62 -11.25 -7.24
C THR A 357 17.78 -12.69 -7.71
N GLY A 358 17.31 -13.02 -8.92
CA GLY A 358 17.51 -14.35 -9.51
C GLY A 358 18.99 -14.77 -9.58
N ARG A 359 19.91 -13.80 -9.66
CA ARG A 359 21.36 -14.01 -9.61
C ARG A 359 21.84 -14.40 -8.21
N GLU A 360 21.34 -13.78 -7.16
CA GLU A 360 21.68 -14.12 -5.77
C GLU A 360 21.10 -15.49 -5.36
N LEU A 361 19.87 -15.80 -5.79
CA LEU A 361 19.27 -17.12 -5.61
C LEU A 361 20.08 -18.22 -6.32
N ALA A 362 20.58 -17.93 -7.53
CA ALA A 362 21.45 -18.85 -8.26
C ALA A 362 22.82 -19.03 -7.60
N MET A 363 23.40 -17.98 -7.01
CA MET A 363 24.68 -18.06 -6.29
C MET A 363 24.57 -18.84 -4.97
N ASP A 364 23.50 -18.64 -4.20
CA ASP A 364 23.25 -19.39 -2.97
C ASP A 364 23.02 -20.88 -3.24
N ALA A 365 22.33 -21.21 -4.34
CA ALA A 365 22.13 -22.60 -4.76
C ALA A 365 23.43 -23.30 -5.20
N MET A 366 24.51 -22.55 -5.44
CA MET A 366 25.82 -23.06 -5.86
C MET A 366 26.85 -23.14 -4.72
N GLN A 367 26.51 -22.69 -3.51
CA GLN A 367 27.38 -22.86 -2.34
C GLN A 367 27.17 -24.24 -1.69
N PRO A 368 28.23 -25.04 -1.46
CA PRO A 368 28.10 -26.30 -0.74
C PRO A 368 27.75 -26.05 0.73
N ALA A 369 26.85 -26.88 1.26
CA ALA A 369 26.26 -26.81 2.60
C ALA A 369 27.28 -26.87 3.74
#